data_AF-A0A9D7LSG7-F1
#
_entry.id   AF-A0A9D7LSG7-F1
#
_cell.length_a   1.000
_cell.length_b   1.000
_cell.length_c   1.000
_cell.angle_alpha   90.00
_cell.angle_beta   90.00
_cell.angle_gamma   90.00
#
_symmetry.space_group_name_H-M   'P 1'
#
loop_
_entity.id
_entity.type
_entity.pdbx_description
1 polymer ?
#
loop_
_entity_poly.entity_id
_entity_poly.type
_entity_poly.pdbx_seq_one_letter_code
_entity_poly.pdbx_strand_id
1 'polypeptide(L)'
;MAIIGAGPSAVYALKRLITSEAPLAILIFESGARPGVGTPYDRQQNSPAMLSNIASIELPPVCETLLDWLQRIPPETRHGWGIGDADLHERHFFPRVVLGDYYADQFGALVNEAARRAATASRCTRAPASAILSRMRAGSG
;
A
#
# COMPACT_ATOMS: atom_id res chain seq x y z
N MET A 1 -17.02 -8.80 -1.46
CA MET A 1 -15.69 -9.43 -1.44
C MET A 1 -14.92 -8.97 -0.21
N ALA A 2 -14.08 -9.83 0.38
CA ALA A 2 -13.22 -9.45 1.49
C ALA A 2 -11.74 -9.75 1.17
N ILE A 3 -10.84 -8.86 1.59
CA ILE A 3 -9.39 -9.01 1.52
C ILE A 3 -8.85 -8.99 2.95
N ILE A 4 -8.07 -10.03 3.31
CA ILE A 4 -7.47 -10.17 4.63
C ILE A 4 -5.97 -9.90 4.53
N GLY A 5 -5.51 -8.90 5.26
CA GLY A 5 -4.21 -8.26 5.09
C GLY A 5 -4.25 -7.17 4.02
N ALA A 6 -3.49 -6.11 4.25
CA ALA A 6 -3.38 -4.95 3.37
C ALA A 6 -1.91 -4.68 2.98
N GLY A 7 -1.06 -5.70 2.86
CA GLY A 7 0.28 -5.55 2.28
C GLY A 7 0.29 -5.40 0.76
N PRO A 8 1.47 -5.37 0.10
CA PRO A 8 1.58 -5.07 -1.33
C PRO A 8 0.74 -5.95 -2.26
N SER A 9 0.64 -7.26 -1.99
CA SER A 9 -0.22 -8.15 -2.78
C SER A 9 -1.69 -7.74 -2.73
N ALA A 10 -2.17 -7.28 -1.58
CA ALA A 10 -3.52 -6.76 -1.43
C ALA A 10 -3.71 -5.41 -2.15
N VAL A 11 -2.67 -4.57 -2.23
CA VAL A 11 -2.68 -3.32 -3.00
C VAL A 11 -2.90 -3.61 -4.49
N TYR A 12 -2.15 -4.55 -5.07
CA TYR A 12 -2.32 -4.93 -6.48
C TYR A 12 -3.67 -5.62 -6.74
N ALA A 13 -4.12 -6.47 -5.81
CA ALA A 13 -5.46 -7.07 -5.90
C ALA A 13 -6.53 -5.97 -5.90
N LEU A 14 -6.45 -5.00 -4.98
CA LEU A 14 -7.38 -3.88 -4.92
C LEU A 14 -7.39 -3.09 -6.23
N LYS A 15 -6.22 -2.75 -6.80
CA LYS A 15 -6.11 -2.08 -8.11
C LYS A 15 -6.91 -2.79 -9.20
N ARG A 16 -6.84 -4.12 -9.26
CA ARG A 16 -7.60 -4.89 -10.25
C ARG A 16 -9.10 -4.95 -9.93
N LEU A 17 -9.47 -5.04 -8.66
CA LEU A 17 -10.87 -5.17 -8.26
C LEU A 17 -11.66 -3.87 -8.46
N ILE A 18 -11.05 -2.71 -8.19
CA ILE A 18 -11.72 -1.41 -8.37
C ILE A 18 -11.93 -1.06 -9.86
N THR A 19 -11.27 -1.79 -10.76
CA THR A 19 -11.42 -1.66 -12.23
C THR A 19 -12.28 -2.76 -12.84
N SER A 20 -12.95 -3.57 -12.02
CA SER A 20 -13.97 -4.54 -12.46
C SER A 20 -15.12 -3.85 -13.20
N GLU A 21 -15.65 -4.50 -14.24
CA GLU A 21 -16.80 -4.00 -15.01
C GLU A 21 -18.07 -3.85 -14.16
N ALA A 22 -18.25 -4.76 -13.20
CA ALA A 22 -19.31 -4.67 -12.20
C ALA A 22 -18.79 -4.01 -10.91
N PRO A 23 -19.52 -3.05 -10.32
CA PRO A 23 -19.18 -2.48 -9.02
C PRO A 23 -19.11 -3.56 -7.93
N LEU A 24 -18.03 -3.54 -7.15
CA LEU A 24 -17.81 -4.47 -6.05
C LEU A 24 -17.83 -3.75 -4.71
N ALA A 25 -18.52 -4.33 -3.73
CA ALA A 25 -18.29 -4.01 -2.32
C ALA A 25 -17.05 -4.78 -1.83
N ILE A 26 -16.00 -4.06 -1.45
CA ILE A 26 -14.70 -4.59 -1.05
C ILE A 26 -14.45 -4.22 0.42
N LEU A 27 -14.35 -5.24 1.27
CA LEU A 27 -13.99 -5.09 2.68
C LEU A 27 -12.52 -5.45 2.86
N ILE A 28 -11.74 -4.56 3.46
CA ILE A 28 -10.30 -4.77 3.67
C ILE A 28 -10.02 -4.79 5.17
N PHE A 29 -9.42 -5.89 5.63
CA PHE A 29 -9.06 -6.09 7.04
C PHE A 29 -7.55 -6.06 7.18
N GLU A 30 -7.04 -5.20 8.06
CA GLU A 30 -5.63 -5.07 8.37
C GLU A 30 -5.44 -5.08 9.89
N SER A 31 -4.54 -5.95 10.36
CA SER A 31 -4.13 -6.03 11.76
C SER A 31 -3.26 -4.86 12.20
N GLY A 32 -2.41 -4.34 11.31
CA GLY A 32 -1.55 -3.20 11.51
C GLY A 32 -2.30 -1.87 11.51
N ALA A 33 -1.60 -0.82 11.95
CA ALA A 33 -2.14 0.54 11.95
C ALA A 33 -2.07 1.20 10.55
N ARG A 34 -1.15 0.76 9.69
CA ARG A 34 -0.87 1.34 8.39
C ARG A 34 -1.16 0.33 7.26
N PRO A 35 -2.33 0.39 6.62
CA PRO A 35 -2.59 -0.37 5.40
C PRO A 35 -1.61 0.01 4.28
N GLY A 36 -1.43 -0.89 3.33
CA GLY A 36 -0.50 -0.78 2.21
C GLY A 36 0.89 -1.30 2.54
N VAL A 37 1.38 -1.06 3.76
CA VAL A 37 2.77 -1.34 4.15
C VAL A 37 3.10 -2.83 4.09
N GLY A 38 2.38 -3.65 4.85
CA GLY A 38 2.70 -5.06 5.07
C GLY A 38 3.91 -5.28 6.00
N THR A 39 3.92 -6.41 6.70
CA THR A 39 4.94 -6.73 7.73
C THR A 39 6.40 -6.56 7.27
N PRO A 40 6.82 -6.98 6.05
CA PRO A 40 8.22 -6.89 5.64
C PRO A 40 8.77 -5.46 5.48
N TYR A 41 7.89 -4.47 5.38
CA TYR A 41 8.24 -3.07 5.12
C TYR A 41 7.89 -2.14 6.30
N ASP A 42 7.41 -2.70 7.41
CA ASP A 42 7.02 -1.93 8.57
C ASP A 42 8.25 -1.32 9.28
N ARG A 43 8.09 -0.07 9.72
CA ARG A 43 9.14 0.71 10.42
C ARG A 43 9.47 0.16 11.82
N GLN A 44 8.63 -0.70 12.41
CA GLN A 44 8.95 -1.42 13.64
C GLN A 44 9.95 -2.55 13.43
N GLN A 45 10.08 -3.06 12.19
CA GLN A 45 10.96 -4.17 11.85
C GLN A 45 12.14 -3.75 10.98
N ASN A 46 12.13 -2.53 10.44
CA ASN A 46 13.11 -2.04 9.49
C ASN A 46 13.58 -0.63 9.85
N SER A 47 14.85 -0.35 9.54
CA SER A 47 15.43 0.99 9.60
C SER A 47 15.69 1.54 8.18
N PRO A 48 15.92 2.86 8.03
CA PRO A 48 16.35 3.44 6.76
C PRO A 48 17.66 2.86 6.18
N ALA A 49 18.50 2.24 7.01
CA ALA A 49 19.73 1.58 6.54
C ALA A 49 19.47 0.19 5.91
N MET A 50 18.29 -0.38 6.09
CA MET A 50 17.95 -1.71 5.59
C MET A 50 17.36 -1.61 4.19
N LEU A 51 18.20 -1.82 3.18
CA LEU A 51 17.78 -1.85 1.78
C LEU A 51 16.84 -3.02 1.48
N SER A 52 15.92 -2.78 0.56
CA SER A 52 15.17 -3.85 -0.10
C SER A 52 16.08 -4.60 -1.08
N ASN A 53 15.70 -5.82 -1.41
CA ASN A 53 16.34 -6.65 -2.43
C ASN A 53 15.59 -6.60 -3.76
N ILE A 54 14.80 -5.54 -3.98
CA ILE A 54 13.97 -5.33 -5.17
C ILE A 54 14.28 -3.93 -5.67
N ALA A 55 14.87 -3.82 -6.84
CA ALA A 55 15.11 -2.53 -7.47
C ALA A 55 13.79 -1.90 -7.94
N SER A 56 13.76 -0.57 -8.10
CA SER A 56 12.53 0.12 -8.53
C SER A 56 11.97 -0.39 -9.86
N ILE A 57 12.81 -0.78 -10.81
CA ILE A 57 12.39 -1.29 -12.13
C ILE A 57 11.64 -2.63 -12.04
N GLU A 58 11.88 -3.39 -10.97
CA GLU A 58 11.23 -4.68 -10.73
C GLU A 58 9.81 -4.51 -10.16
N LEU A 59 9.46 -3.32 -9.68
CA LEU A 59 8.14 -3.01 -9.14
C LEU A 59 7.21 -2.50 -10.25
N PRO A 60 6.13 -3.21 -10.57
CA PRO A 60 5.11 -2.67 -11.45
C PRO A 60 4.49 -1.39 -10.84
N PRO A 61 4.08 -0.41 -11.64
CA PRO A 61 3.40 0.76 -11.10
C PRO A 61 2.05 0.38 -10.49
N VAL A 62 1.73 0.91 -9.30
CA VAL A 62 0.39 0.83 -8.71
C VAL A 62 -0.50 1.92 -9.32
N CYS A 63 -0.44 3.14 -8.82
CA CYS A 63 -1.01 4.31 -9.48
C CYS A 63 0.07 5.06 -10.29
N GLU A 64 1.30 5.03 -9.79
CA GLU A 64 2.51 5.57 -10.42
C GLU A 64 3.72 4.65 -10.11
N THR A 65 4.90 4.92 -10.69
CA THR A 65 6.12 4.16 -10.35
C THR A 65 6.68 4.57 -8.98
N LEU A 66 7.51 3.73 -8.35
CA LEU A 66 8.22 4.12 -7.12
C LEU A 66 9.10 5.36 -7.35
N LEU A 67 9.72 5.47 -8.52
CA LEU A 67 10.60 6.59 -8.86
C LEU A 67 9.83 7.90 -9.00
N ASP A 68 8.70 7.89 -9.71
CA ASP A 68 7.84 9.08 -9.84
C ASP A 68 7.33 9.53 -8.47
N TRP A 69 6.91 8.57 -7.64
CA TRP A 69 6.49 8.84 -6.27
C TRP A 69 7.62 9.49 -5.46
N LEU A 70 8.83 8.92 -5.49
CA LEU A 70 10.01 9.47 -4.82
C LEU A 70 10.35 10.88 -5.30
N GLN A 71 10.21 11.17 -6.60
CA GLN A 71 10.48 12.50 -7.15
C GLN A 71 9.58 13.58 -6.57
N ARG A 72 8.36 13.24 -6.15
CA ARG A 72 7.42 14.16 -5.49
C ARG A 72 7.67 14.32 -3.98
N ILE A 73 8.44 13.43 -3.36
CA ILE A 73 8.78 13.53 -1.94
C ILE A 73 9.80 14.67 -1.75
N PRO A 74 9.58 15.58 -0.78
CA PRO A 74 10.52 16.66 -0.50
C PRO A 74 11.96 16.14 -0.30
N PRO A 75 12.98 16.81 -0.87
CA PRO A 75 14.37 16.37 -0.75
C PRO A 75 14.81 16.14 0.70
N GLU A 76 14.37 16.97 1.65
CA GLU A 76 14.69 16.85 3.07
C GLU A 76 14.19 15.53 3.66
N THR A 77 13.01 15.08 3.24
CA THR A 77 12.44 13.81 3.66
C THR A 77 13.20 12.63 3.05
N ARG A 78 13.55 12.71 1.75
CA ARG A 78 14.35 11.69 1.08
C ARG A 78 15.75 11.58 1.69
N HIS A 79 16.41 12.70 1.94
CA HIS A 79 17.71 12.75 2.60
C HIS A 79 17.64 12.14 4.01
N GLY A 80 16.53 12.36 4.74
CA GLY A 80 16.26 11.69 6.02
C GLY A 80 16.13 10.16 5.93
N TRP A 81 15.87 9.62 4.75
CA TRP A 81 15.91 8.18 4.47
C TRP A 81 17.27 7.70 3.93
N GLY A 82 18.25 8.60 3.80
CA GLY A 82 19.54 8.31 3.17
C GLY A 82 19.49 8.23 1.65
N ILE A 83 18.47 8.81 1.01
CA ILE A 83 18.32 8.84 -0.45
C ILE A 83 18.73 10.23 -0.95
N GLY A 84 19.83 10.30 -1.69
CA GLY A 84 20.26 11.49 -2.42
C GLY A 84 19.66 11.58 -3.82
N ASP A 85 19.82 12.74 -4.46
CA ASP A 85 19.28 12.96 -5.81
C ASP A 85 19.91 12.03 -6.87
N ALA A 86 21.18 11.65 -6.68
CA ALA A 86 21.88 10.70 -7.56
C ALA A 86 21.36 9.26 -7.44
N ASP A 87 20.66 8.93 -6.34
CA ASP A 87 20.09 7.60 -6.10
C ASP A 87 18.75 7.39 -6.83
N LEU A 88 18.17 8.45 -7.40
CA LEU A 88 16.88 8.42 -8.09
C LEU A 88 17.00 7.80 -9.49
N HIS A 89 17.29 6.51 -9.53
CA HIS A 89 17.34 5.73 -10.77
C HIS A 89 16.62 4.38 -10.60
N GLU A 90 16.06 3.87 -11.70
CA GLU A 90 15.20 2.67 -11.70
C GLU A 90 15.90 1.40 -11.18
N ARG A 91 17.23 1.30 -11.31
CA ARG A 91 18.03 0.16 -10.83
C ARG A 91 18.46 0.25 -9.36
N HIS A 92 18.07 1.31 -8.65
CA HIS A 92 18.50 1.53 -7.27
C HIS A 92 17.69 0.65 -6.31
N PHE A 93 18.35 0.17 -5.26
CA PHE A 93 17.70 -0.53 -4.16
C PHE A 93 17.37 0.46 -3.05
N PHE A 94 16.08 0.75 -2.87
CA PHE A 94 15.63 1.69 -1.83
C PHE A 94 15.40 0.98 -0.48
N PRO A 95 15.47 1.72 0.65
CA PRO A 95 15.17 1.18 1.98
C PRO A 95 13.80 0.52 2.05
N ARG A 96 13.68 -0.58 2.81
CA ARG A 96 12.40 -1.30 3.00
C ARG A 96 11.30 -0.40 3.54
N VAL A 97 11.64 0.53 4.43
CA VAL A 97 10.69 1.51 4.98
C VAL A 97 10.12 2.46 3.92
N VAL A 98 10.88 2.73 2.85
CA VAL A 98 10.46 3.59 1.72
C VAL A 98 9.44 2.86 0.86
N LEU A 99 9.65 1.56 0.60
CA LEU A 99 8.64 0.72 -0.06
C LEU A 99 7.35 0.68 0.76
N GLY A 100 7.46 0.58 2.09
CA GLY A 100 6.32 0.64 2.99
C GLY A 100 5.52 1.94 2.86
N ASP A 101 6.20 3.07 2.85
CA ASP A 101 5.56 4.38 2.69
C ASP A 101 4.94 4.57 1.30
N TYR A 102 5.63 4.12 0.24
CA TYR A 102 5.10 4.09 -1.12
C TYR A 102 3.79 3.29 -1.16
N TYR A 103 3.79 2.03 -0.72
CA TYR A 103 2.58 1.21 -0.81
C TYR A 103 1.44 1.71 0.07
N ALA A 104 1.72 2.35 1.21
CA ALA A 104 0.70 3.00 2.02
C ALA A 104 0.03 4.17 1.28
N ASP A 105 0.82 5.01 0.61
CA ASP A 105 0.32 6.12 -0.20
C ASP A 105 -0.51 5.61 -1.39
N GLN A 106 0.02 4.62 -2.12
CA GLN A 106 -0.68 4.01 -3.25
C GLN A 106 -1.99 3.31 -2.82
N PHE A 107 -2.02 2.64 -1.66
CA PHE A 107 -3.25 2.09 -1.09
C PHE A 107 -4.29 3.19 -0.85
N GLY A 108 -3.88 4.32 -0.26
CA GLY A 108 -4.76 5.47 -0.05
C GLY A 108 -5.34 6.00 -1.36
N ALA A 109 -4.50 6.14 -2.39
CA ALA A 109 -4.92 6.56 -3.72
C ALA A 109 -5.96 5.61 -4.34
N LEU A 110 -5.77 4.29 -4.20
CA LEU A 110 -6.73 3.29 -4.70
C LEU A 110 -8.07 3.33 -3.95
N VAL A 111 -8.07 3.54 -2.63
CA VAL A 111 -9.32 3.70 -1.86
C VAL A 111 -10.08 4.94 -2.32
N ASN A 112 -9.37 6.05 -2.57
CA ASN A 112 -9.99 7.27 -3.10
C ASN A 112 -10.55 7.08 -4.51
N GLU A 113 -9.84 6.33 -5.37
CA GLU A 113 -10.33 5.96 -6.71
C GLU A 113 -11.57 5.07 -6.63
N ALA A 114 -11.58 4.08 -5.73
CA ALA A 114 -12.73 3.20 -5.53
C ALA A 114 -13.99 3.99 -5.18
N ALA A 115 -13.87 4.93 -4.23
CA ALA A 115 -14.96 5.81 -3.83
C ALA A 115 -15.51 6.64 -5.00
N ARG A 116 -14.64 7.15 -5.89
CA ARG A 116 -15.05 7.88 -7.10
C ARG A 116 -15.79 7.00 -8.12
N ARG A 117 -15.54 5.69 -8.14
CA ARG A 117 -16.17 4.73 -9.05
C ARG A 117 -17.45 4.09 -8.52
N ALA A 118 -17.98 4.58 -7.39
CA ALA A 118 -19.07 3.94 -6.66
C ALA A 118 -18.78 2.48 -6.23
N ALA A 119 -17.50 2.10 -6.16
CA ALA A 119 -17.06 0.89 -5.48
C ALA A 119 -16.85 1.21 -4.00
N THR A 120 -17.51 0.47 -3.10
CA THR A 120 -17.35 0.69 -1.66
C THR A 120 -16.14 -0.08 -1.16
N ALA A 121 -15.02 0.63 -0.94
CA ALA A 121 -13.85 0.09 -0.24
C ALA A 121 -13.87 0.52 1.24
N SER A 122 -14.30 -0.37 2.13
CA SER A 122 -14.38 -0.09 3.57
C SER A 122 -13.19 -0.71 4.31
N ARG A 123 -12.51 0.12 5.10
CA ARG A 123 -11.29 -0.25 5.83
C ARG A 123 -11.57 -0.63 7.28
N CYS A 124 -10.96 -1.72 7.72
CA CYS A 124 -10.89 -2.16 9.11
C CYS A 124 -9.43 -2.29 9.52
N THR A 125 -8.85 -1.25 10.10
CA THR A 125 -7.50 -1.29 10.70
C THR A 125 -7.57 -1.76 12.15
N ARG A 126 -6.48 -2.38 12.64
CA ARG A 126 -6.40 -2.96 13.99
C ARG A 126 -7.54 -3.93 14.29
N ALA A 127 -8.04 -4.60 13.25
CA ALA A 127 -9.11 -5.57 13.39
C ALA A 127 -8.49 -6.96 13.52
N PRO A 128 -8.71 -7.70 14.63
CA PRO A 128 -8.34 -9.11 14.69
C PRO A 128 -9.15 -9.88 13.65
N ALA A 129 -8.63 -11.00 13.16
CA ALA A 129 -9.35 -11.83 12.17
C ALA A 129 -10.76 -12.25 12.66
N SER A 130 -10.96 -12.36 13.97
CA SER A 130 -12.27 -12.62 14.58
C SER A 130 -13.32 -11.53 14.29
N ALA A 131 -12.92 -10.28 14.04
CA ALA A 131 -13.81 -9.17 13.71
C ALA A 131 -14.33 -9.22 12.25
N ILE A 132 -13.81 -10.12 11.42
CA ILE A 132 -14.25 -10.30 10.03
C ILE A 132 -15.69 -10.83 10.00
N LEU A 133 -15.97 -11.88 10.79
CA LEU A 133 -17.26 -12.57 10.80
C LEU A 133 -18.40 -11.68 11.32
N SER A 134 -18.13 -10.79 12.28
CA SER A 134 -19.13 -9.87 12.83
C SER A 134 -19.53 -8.80 11.81
N ARG A 135 -18.57 -8.24 11.06
CA ARG A 135 -18.86 -7.24 10.01
C ARG A 135 -19.48 -7.83 8.76
N MET A 136 -19.11 -9.05 8.37
CA MET A 136 -19.76 -9.72 7.24
C MET A 136 -21.23 -10.05 7.50
N ARG A 137 -21.62 -10.28 8.76
CA ARG A 137 -23.02 -10.52 9.14
C ARG A 137 -23.86 -9.24 9.25
N ALA A 138 -23.23 -8.10 9.59
CA ALA A 138 -23.92 -6.82 9.75
C ALA A 138 -24.28 -6.12 8.42
N GLY A 139 -23.61 -6.48 7.31
CA GLY A 139 -23.88 -5.92 5.98
C GLY A 139 -24.90 -6.71 5.14
N SER A 140 -25.56 -7.71 5.72
CA SER A 140 -26.52 -8.61 5.06
C SER A 140 -27.99 -8.30 5.37
N GLY A 141 -28.26 -7.14 5.99
CA GLY A 141 -29.59 -6.68 6.40
C GLY A 141 -30.06 -5.48 5.59
#